data_AF-A0A7F8Q385-F1
#
_entry.id   AF-A0A7F8Q385-F1
#
_cell.length_a   1.000
_cell.length_b   1.000
_cell.length_c   1.000
_cell.angle_alpha   90.00
_cell.angle_beta   90.00
_cell.angle_gamma   90.00
#
_symmetry.space_group_name_H-M   'P 1'
#
loop_
_entity.id
_entity.type
_entity.pdbx_description
1 polymer ?
#
loop_
_entity_poly.entity_id
_entity_poly.type
_entity_poly.pdbx_seq_one_letter_code
_entity_poly.pdbx_strand_id
1 'polypeptide(L)'
;MWDQLEDAAMETFSISKERSTLWDQMQFWEDAFLDAVMLEREGMGMDQGPQEMIDRYLSLGEHDRKRLEDDEDRLLATLLHNLISYMLLMKVNKNDIRKKVRRLMGKSHIGLVYSQQINEVLDQLANLNGRDLCIRSSGSRHMKKQTFVVHAGTDTNGDIFFMEVCDDCVVLRSNLGTVHERWWYEKLINMTYCPKTKVLCLWRRNGSETQLNKFYTKKCRELYYCVKDSMERAAARQQSIKPGPELGGEFPVQDMKTGEGGLLQVTLEGINLKFMHNQFLKLKKW
;
A
#
# COMPACT_ATOMS: atom_id res chain seq x y z
N MET A 1 -53.27 -11.43 -5.51
CA MET A 1 -52.43 -10.59 -6.40
C MET A 1 -51.09 -10.29 -5.74
N TRP A 2 -51.07 -9.82 -4.49
CA TRP A 2 -49.83 -9.68 -3.70
C TRP A 2 -49.22 -11.04 -3.31
N ASP A 3 -50.04 -12.01 -2.90
CA ASP A 3 -49.56 -13.38 -2.60
C ASP A 3 -48.94 -14.09 -3.82
N GLN A 4 -49.47 -13.83 -5.03
CA GLN A 4 -48.93 -14.40 -6.27
C GLN A 4 -47.61 -13.75 -6.72
N LEU A 5 -47.39 -12.48 -6.34
CA LEU A 5 -46.12 -11.78 -6.57
C LEU A 5 -45.07 -12.22 -5.54
N GLU A 6 -45.48 -12.53 -4.32
CA GLU A 6 -44.62 -13.06 -3.26
C GLU A 6 -44.23 -14.51 -3.52
N ASP A 7 -45.16 -15.33 -4.03
CA ASP A 7 -44.87 -16.69 -4.51
C ASP A 7 -43.98 -16.68 -5.77
N ALA A 8 -44.22 -15.79 -6.73
CA ALA A 8 -43.34 -15.62 -7.89
C ALA A 8 -41.95 -15.08 -7.49
N ALA A 9 -41.87 -14.23 -6.45
CA ALA A 9 -40.61 -13.74 -5.87
C ALA A 9 -39.88 -14.87 -5.11
N MET A 10 -40.59 -15.74 -4.40
CA MET A 10 -40.01 -16.91 -3.74
C MET A 10 -39.60 -18.01 -4.73
N GLU A 11 -40.32 -18.18 -5.84
CA GLU A 11 -39.90 -19.05 -6.95
C GLU A 11 -38.68 -18.49 -7.69
N THR A 12 -38.57 -17.17 -7.85
CA THR A 12 -37.36 -16.54 -8.42
C THR A 12 -36.18 -16.52 -7.45
N PHE A 13 -36.40 -16.45 -6.14
CA PHE A 13 -35.36 -16.72 -5.13
C PHE A 13 -35.02 -18.22 -4.98
N SER A 14 -35.83 -19.11 -5.55
CA SER A 14 -35.57 -20.56 -5.61
C SER A 14 -34.68 -20.99 -6.79
N ILE A 15 -34.15 -20.05 -7.57
CA ILE A 15 -32.98 -20.25 -8.44
C ILE A 15 -31.76 -20.49 -7.53
N SER A 16 -31.22 -21.68 -7.25
CA SER A 16 -31.39 -23.04 -7.75
C SER A 16 -31.09 -24.00 -6.58
N LYS A 17 -31.94 -24.99 -6.27
CA LYS A 17 -31.56 -26.12 -5.41
C LYS A 17 -30.46 -27.00 -6.03
N GLU A 18 -30.21 -26.84 -7.32
CA GLU A 18 -29.17 -27.55 -8.06
C GLU A 18 -27.87 -26.77 -8.08
N ARG A 19 -26.76 -27.50 -7.90
CA ARG A 19 -25.40 -26.96 -7.99
C ARG A 19 -25.12 -26.56 -9.44
N SER A 20 -24.82 -25.28 -9.69
CA SER A 20 -24.46 -24.79 -11.02
C SER A 20 -23.30 -25.58 -11.65
N THR A 21 -23.42 -25.89 -12.94
CA THR A 21 -22.38 -26.56 -13.74
C THR A 21 -21.16 -25.66 -13.98
N LEU A 22 -21.29 -24.35 -13.74
CA LEU A 22 -20.19 -23.39 -13.80
C LEU A 22 -19.03 -23.79 -12.88
N TRP A 23 -19.33 -24.35 -11.70
CA TRP A 23 -18.30 -24.74 -10.73
C TRP A 23 -17.41 -25.88 -11.23
N ASP A 24 -17.87 -26.67 -12.21
CA ASP A 24 -17.07 -27.72 -12.84
C ASP A 24 -16.17 -27.18 -13.97
N GLN A 25 -16.39 -25.94 -14.41
CA GLN A 25 -15.55 -25.30 -15.41
C GLN A 25 -14.26 -24.79 -14.75
N MET A 26 -13.18 -25.55 -14.90
CA MET A 26 -11.88 -25.18 -14.30
C MET A 26 -11.31 -23.85 -14.81
N GLN A 27 -11.76 -23.37 -15.98
CA GLN A 27 -11.37 -22.05 -16.49
C GLN A 27 -11.94 -20.92 -15.62
N PHE A 28 -13.20 -21.03 -15.20
CA PHE A 28 -13.85 -20.06 -14.31
C PHE A 28 -13.03 -19.81 -13.02
N TRP A 29 -12.52 -20.88 -12.39
CA TRP A 29 -11.71 -20.75 -11.18
C TRP A 29 -10.34 -20.11 -11.40
N GLU A 30 -9.78 -20.27 -12.60
CA GLU A 30 -8.53 -19.60 -12.98
C GLU A 30 -8.76 -18.12 -13.22
N ASP A 31 -9.81 -17.77 -13.97
CA ASP A 31 -10.19 -16.37 -14.22
C ASP A 31 -10.54 -15.67 -12.90
N ALA A 32 -11.35 -16.29 -12.04
CA ALA A 32 -11.70 -15.76 -10.73
C ALA A 32 -10.47 -15.56 -9.82
N PHE A 33 -9.47 -16.45 -9.90
CA PHE A 33 -8.21 -16.27 -9.18
C PHE A 33 -7.41 -15.09 -9.72
N LEU A 34 -7.27 -14.96 -11.04
CA LEU A 34 -6.55 -13.87 -11.68
C LEU A 34 -7.21 -12.52 -11.42
N ASP A 35 -8.55 -12.46 -11.47
CA ASP A 35 -9.32 -11.26 -11.13
C ASP A 35 -9.13 -10.87 -9.66
N ALA A 36 -9.16 -11.84 -8.74
CA ALA A 36 -8.90 -11.59 -7.33
C ALA A 36 -7.46 -11.11 -7.08
N VAL A 37 -6.47 -11.66 -7.79
CA VAL A 37 -5.07 -11.23 -7.72
C VAL A 37 -4.93 -9.79 -8.20
N MET A 38 -5.53 -9.45 -9.34
CA MET A 38 -5.56 -8.09 -9.89
C MET A 38 -6.16 -7.10 -8.87
N LEU A 39 -7.35 -7.40 -8.35
CA LEU A 39 -8.04 -6.54 -7.38
C LEU A 39 -7.24 -6.36 -6.07
N GLU A 40 -6.62 -7.43 -5.55
CA GLU A 40 -5.80 -7.32 -4.35
C GLU A 40 -4.50 -6.54 -4.61
N ARG A 41 -3.84 -6.74 -5.76
CA ARG A 41 -2.67 -5.95 -6.14
C ARG A 41 -3.02 -4.48 -6.32
N GLU A 42 -4.14 -4.14 -6.94
CA GLU A 42 -4.62 -2.75 -7.04
C GLU A 42 -4.85 -2.14 -5.65
N GLY A 43 -5.51 -2.89 -4.77
CA GLY A 43 -5.76 -2.51 -3.38
C GLY A 43 -4.47 -2.24 -2.61
N MET A 44 -3.50 -3.12 -2.73
CA MET A 44 -2.15 -3.00 -2.14
C MET A 44 -1.27 -1.97 -2.85
N GLY A 45 -1.64 -1.55 -4.07
CA GLY A 45 -0.85 -0.65 -4.93
C GLY A 45 0.29 -1.31 -5.68
N MET A 46 0.26 -2.63 -5.80
CA MET A 46 1.17 -3.43 -6.62
C MET A 46 0.67 -3.59 -8.07
N ASP A 47 -0.37 -2.86 -8.47
CA ASP A 47 -0.87 -2.79 -9.85
C ASP A 47 -1.07 -1.33 -10.27
N GLN A 48 0.03 -0.66 -10.64
CA GLN A 48 0.06 0.73 -11.15
C GLN A 48 0.43 0.78 -12.64
N GLY A 49 0.30 -0.36 -13.33
CA GLY A 49 0.74 -0.53 -14.72
C GLY A 49 2.14 -1.18 -14.80
N PRO A 50 2.41 -1.97 -15.86
CA PRO A 50 3.62 -2.79 -15.94
C PRO A 50 4.92 -1.99 -15.89
N GLN A 51 4.98 -0.85 -16.59
CA GLN A 51 6.18 -0.02 -16.64
C GLN A 51 6.50 0.61 -15.29
N GLU A 52 5.51 1.23 -14.64
CA GLU A 52 5.70 1.88 -13.34
C GLU A 52 6.11 0.89 -12.25
N MET A 53 5.57 -0.34 -12.32
CA MET A 53 5.92 -1.43 -11.41
C MET A 53 7.36 -1.90 -11.60
N ILE A 54 7.80 -2.09 -12.85
CA ILE A 54 9.18 -2.48 -13.17
C ILE A 54 10.14 -1.37 -12.72
N ASP A 55 9.86 -0.12 -13.08
CA ASP A 55 10.71 1.01 -12.73
C ASP A 55 10.81 1.20 -11.21
N ARG A 56 9.68 1.02 -10.50
CA ARG A 56 9.68 1.02 -9.03
C ARG A 56 10.56 -0.11 -8.50
N TYR A 57 10.32 -1.36 -8.92
CA TYR A 57 11.07 -2.52 -8.44
C TYR A 57 12.58 -2.35 -8.64
N LEU A 58 13.01 -1.88 -9.83
CA LEU A 58 14.42 -1.64 -10.14
C LEU A 58 15.04 -0.49 -9.33
N SER A 59 14.22 0.49 -8.91
CA SER A 59 14.67 1.60 -8.06
C SER A 59 14.82 1.23 -6.58
N LEU A 60 14.25 0.11 -6.14
CA LEU A 60 14.27 -0.34 -4.75
C LEU A 60 15.62 -0.95 -4.36
N GLY A 61 16.03 -0.71 -3.11
CA GLY A 61 17.13 -1.43 -2.48
C GLY A 61 16.83 -2.93 -2.37
N GLU A 62 17.87 -3.75 -2.21
CA GLU A 62 17.73 -5.22 -2.12
C GLU A 62 16.74 -5.64 -1.02
N HIS A 63 16.80 -4.99 0.14
CA HIS A 63 15.90 -5.27 1.26
C HIS A 63 14.44 -4.96 0.92
N ASP A 64 14.16 -3.82 0.30
CA ASP A 64 12.79 -3.42 -0.08
C ASP A 64 12.26 -4.29 -1.22
N ARG A 65 13.11 -4.70 -2.17
CA ARG A 65 12.75 -5.68 -3.21
C ARG A 65 12.33 -7.01 -2.60
N LYS A 66 13.13 -7.55 -1.69
CA LYS A 66 12.83 -8.81 -1.00
C LYS A 66 11.54 -8.72 -0.17
N ARG A 67 11.29 -7.58 0.48
CA ARG A 67 10.03 -7.33 1.19
C ARG A 67 8.85 -7.31 0.24
N LEU A 68 8.96 -6.62 -0.90
CA LEU A 68 7.91 -6.57 -1.91
C LEU A 68 7.61 -7.95 -2.49
N GLU A 69 8.64 -8.77 -2.74
CA GLU A 69 8.51 -10.16 -3.18
C GLU A 69 7.79 -11.03 -2.13
N ASP A 70 8.14 -10.88 -0.84
CA ASP A 70 7.46 -11.60 0.26
C ASP A 70 5.98 -11.18 0.40
N ASP A 71 5.67 -9.89 0.26
CA ASP A 71 4.30 -9.37 0.27
C ASP A 71 3.47 -9.93 -0.90
N GLU A 72 4.08 -10.07 -2.09
CA GLU A 72 3.46 -10.67 -3.28
C GLU A 72 3.20 -12.16 -3.08
N ASP A 73 4.20 -12.92 -2.60
CA ASP A 73 4.04 -14.35 -2.29
C ASP A 73 2.91 -14.59 -1.27
N ARG A 74 2.87 -13.76 -0.22
CA ARG A 74 1.83 -13.80 0.81
C ARG A 74 0.45 -13.53 0.25
N LEU A 75 0.31 -12.56 -0.66
CA LEU A 75 -0.94 -12.25 -1.35
C LEU A 75 -1.41 -13.46 -2.15
N LEU A 76 -0.54 -14.00 -3.01
CA LEU A 76 -0.87 -15.12 -3.90
C LEU A 76 -1.27 -16.37 -3.10
N ALA A 77 -0.51 -16.70 -2.05
CA ALA A 77 -0.83 -17.84 -1.20
C ALA A 77 -2.14 -17.66 -0.43
N THR A 78 -2.42 -16.45 0.05
CA THR A 78 -3.70 -16.14 0.71
C THR A 78 -4.88 -16.37 -0.24
N LEU A 79 -4.76 -15.92 -1.49
CA LEU A 79 -5.81 -16.09 -2.50
C LEU A 79 -5.96 -17.56 -2.93
N LEU A 80 -4.86 -18.32 -3.08
CA LEU A 80 -4.94 -19.75 -3.36
C LEU A 80 -5.60 -20.53 -2.22
N HIS A 81 -5.27 -20.21 -0.96
CA HIS A 81 -5.91 -20.82 0.21
C HIS A 81 -7.43 -20.56 0.21
N ASN A 82 -7.84 -19.32 -0.06
CA ASN A 82 -9.23 -18.95 -0.16
C ASN A 82 -9.93 -19.62 -1.36
N LEU A 83 -9.24 -19.74 -2.50
CA LEU A 83 -9.74 -20.44 -3.69
C LEU A 83 -10.05 -21.91 -3.37
N ILE A 84 -9.13 -22.62 -2.69
CA ILE A 84 -9.37 -24.01 -2.23
C ILE A 84 -10.64 -24.07 -1.38
N SER A 85 -10.77 -23.14 -0.43
CA SER A 85 -11.91 -23.08 0.49
C SER A 85 -13.23 -22.89 -0.27
N TYR A 86 -13.27 -21.96 -1.23
CA TYR A 86 -14.45 -21.75 -2.09
C TYR A 86 -14.75 -22.96 -2.98
N MET A 87 -13.75 -23.56 -3.61
CA MET A 87 -13.93 -24.76 -4.44
C MET A 87 -14.51 -25.94 -3.63
N LEU A 88 -14.04 -26.13 -2.39
CA LEU A 88 -14.60 -27.13 -1.47
C LEU A 88 -16.04 -26.81 -1.07
N LEU A 89 -16.36 -25.54 -0.79
CA LEU A 89 -17.72 -25.10 -0.45
C LEU A 89 -18.69 -25.34 -1.61
N MET A 90 -18.24 -25.11 -2.85
CA MET A 90 -19.00 -25.38 -4.07
C MET A 90 -18.93 -26.84 -4.52
N LYS A 91 -18.41 -27.75 -3.67
CA LYS A 91 -18.33 -29.21 -3.91
C LYS A 91 -17.64 -29.58 -5.24
N VAL A 92 -16.60 -28.84 -5.62
CA VAL A 92 -15.77 -29.19 -6.77
C VAL A 92 -15.01 -30.48 -6.51
N ASN A 93 -14.78 -31.27 -7.56
CA ASN A 93 -14.02 -32.52 -7.45
C ASN A 93 -12.61 -32.26 -6.88
N LYS A 94 -12.26 -32.96 -5.79
CA LYS A 94 -10.99 -32.78 -5.07
C LYS A 94 -9.75 -33.03 -5.93
N ASN A 95 -9.82 -33.94 -6.91
CA ASN A 95 -8.69 -34.17 -7.82
C ASN A 95 -8.49 -32.99 -8.78
N ASP A 96 -9.58 -32.36 -9.21
CA ASP A 96 -9.52 -31.18 -10.07
C ASP A 96 -9.03 -29.95 -9.31
N ILE A 97 -9.48 -29.76 -8.05
CA ILE A 97 -8.93 -28.76 -7.13
C ILE A 97 -7.40 -28.94 -7.03
N ARG A 98 -6.93 -30.15 -6.73
CA ARG A 98 -5.50 -30.42 -6.57
C ARG A 98 -4.70 -30.10 -7.83
N LYS A 99 -5.17 -30.54 -9.00
CA LYS A 99 -4.49 -30.28 -10.28
C LYS A 99 -4.49 -28.78 -10.61
N LYS A 100 -5.63 -28.09 -10.45
CA LYS A 100 -5.78 -26.67 -10.76
C LYS A 100 -4.91 -25.81 -9.87
N VAL A 101 -4.97 -26.01 -8.55
CA VAL A 101 -4.22 -25.20 -7.58
C VAL A 101 -2.71 -25.39 -7.74
N ARG A 102 -2.22 -26.62 -7.95
CA ARG A 102 -0.78 -26.85 -8.24
C ARG A 102 -0.33 -26.12 -9.51
N ARG A 103 -1.18 -26.11 -10.56
CA ARG A 103 -0.87 -25.38 -11.80
C ARG A 103 -0.82 -23.87 -11.57
N LEU A 104 -1.79 -23.30 -10.84
CA LEU A 104 -1.82 -21.87 -10.54
C LEU A 104 -0.61 -21.47 -9.68
N MET A 105 -0.32 -22.22 -8.62
CA MET A 105 0.85 -22.01 -7.77
C MET A 105 2.15 -21.99 -8.58
N GLY A 106 2.33 -22.95 -9.52
CA GLY A 106 3.50 -22.99 -10.41
C GLY A 106 3.58 -21.81 -11.38
N LYS A 107 2.45 -21.36 -11.94
CA LYS A 107 2.38 -20.16 -12.81
C LYS A 107 2.64 -18.86 -12.06
N SER A 108 2.25 -18.80 -10.79
CA SER A 108 2.40 -17.63 -9.93
C SER A 108 3.82 -17.46 -9.38
N HIS A 109 4.71 -18.44 -9.58
CA HIS A 109 6.10 -18.39 -9.11
C HIS A 109 6.26 -18.13 -7.60
N ILE A 110 5.32 -18.64 -6.81
CA ILE A 110 5.30 -18.42 -5.35
C ILE A 110 6.54 -19.05 -4.70
N GLY A 111 7.17 -18.32 -3.78
CA GLY A 111 8.31 -18.80 -3.01
C GLY A 111 8.07 -20.09 -2.22
N LEU A 112 9.16 -20.75 -1.83
CA LEU A 112 9.13 -22.08 -1.20
C LEU A 112 8.30 -22.12 0.09
N VAL A 113 8.45 -21.12 0.95
CA VAL A 113 7.77 -21.07 2.26
C VAL A 113 6.25 -21.06 2.10
N TYR A 114 5.73 -20.20 1.22
CA TYR A 114 4.30 -20.07 1.02
C TYR A 114 3.72 -21.19 0.16
N SER A 115 4.45 -21.68 -0.84
CA SER A 115 4.02 -22.85 -1.62
C SER A 115 3.93 -24.12 -0.76
N GLN A 116 4.81 -24.28 0.24
CA GLN A 116 4.70 -25.38 1.20
C GLN A 116 3.39 -25.31 2.01
N GLN A 117 3.00 -24.12 2.49
CA GLN A 117 1.72 -23.95 3.20
C GLN A 117 0.51 -24.38 2.36
N ILE A 118 0.53 -24.10 1.05
CA ILE A 118 -0.54 -24.51 0.14
C ILE A 118 -0.50 -26.02 -0.12
N ASN A 119 0.68 -26.61 -0.28
CA ASN A 119 0.83 -28.06 -0.45
C ASN A 119 0.31 -28.83 0.77
N GLU A 120 0.57 -28.37 1.99
CA GLU A 120 0.05 -28.98 3.21
C GLU A 120 -1.48 -29.05 3.22
N VAL A 121 -2.16 -27.99 2.74
CA VAL A 121 -3.63 -27.99 2.57
C VAL A 121 -4.06 -28.99 1.49
N LEU A 122 -3.35 -29.07 0.36
CA LEU A 122 -3.66 -29.99 -0.74
C LEU A 122 -3.46 -31.47 -0.41
N ASP A 123 -2.51 -31.77 0.47
CA ASP A 123 -2.23 -33.13 0.94
C ASP A 123 -3.34 -33.64 1.86
N GLN A 124 -3.93 -32.73 2.66
CA GLN A 124 -5.05 -33.05 3.55
C GLN A 124 -6.42 -32.99 2.85
N LEU A 125 -6.48 -32.57 1.58
CA LEU A 125 -7.71 -32.29 0.84
C LEU A 125 -8.73 -33.44 0.86
N ALA A 126 -8.28 -34.69 0.88
CA ALA A 126 -9.17 -35.86 0.95
C ALA A 126 -10.09 -35.83 2.19
N ASN A 127 -9.59 -35.28 3.30
CA ASN A 127 -10.27 -35.25 4.60
C ASN A 127 -10.97 -33.91 4.89
N LEU A 128 -10.71 -32.87 4.09
CA LEU A 128 -11.29 -31.53 4.27
C LEU A 128 -12.67 -31.40 3.63
N ASN A 129 -13.55 -30.65 4.28
CA ASN A 129 -14.81 -30.13 3.75
C ASN A 129 -14.76 -28.60 3.65
N GLY A 130 -15.72 -27.99 2.93
CA GLY A 130 -15.72 -26.55 2.66
C GLY A 130 -15.81 -25.62 3.87
N ARG A 131 -16.13 -26.13 5.07
CA ARG A 131 -16.16 -25.36 6.32
C ARG A 131 -14.92 -25.56 7.20
N ASP A 132 -14.07 -26.52 6.85
CA ASP A 132 -12.90 -26.88 7.67
C ASP A 132 -11.72 -25.94 7.40
N LEU A 133 -11.75 -25.19 6.30
CA LEU A 133 -10.78 -24.15 5.98
C LEU A 133 -11.37 -22.76 6.24
N CYS A 134 -10.78 -22.04 7.19
CA CYS A 134 -11.11 -20.65 7.43
C CYS A 134 -10.62 -19.77 6.27
N ILE A 135 -11.47 -18.87 5.81
CA ILE A 135 -11.09 -17.82 4.87
C ILE A 135 -10.11 -16.87 5.55
N ARG A 136 -8.99 -16.62 4.87
CA ARG A 136 -7.98 -15.65 5.29
C ARG A 136 -8.35 -14.26 4.79
N SER A 137 -8.22 -13.27 5.65
CA SER A 137 -8.45 -11.87 5.30
C SER A 137 -7.40 -11.39 4.29
N SER A 138 -7.88 -10.71 3.25
CA SER A 138 -7.09 -9.99 2.26
C SER A 138 -6.07 -9.02 2.88
N GLY A 139 -4.89 -8.90 2.28
CA GLY A 139 -3.86 -7.96 2.72
C GLY A 139 -4.36 -6.52 2.73
N SER A 140 -5.08 -6.13 1.68
CA SER A 140 -5.67 -4.80 1.49
C SER A 140 -6.58 -4.36 2.64
N ARG A 141 -7.28 -5.31 3.31
CA ARG A 141 -8.16 -5.02 4.46
C ARG A 141 -7.41 -4.65 5.74
N HIS A 142 -6.15 -5.05 5.87
CA HIS A 142 -5.34 -4.74 7.04
C HIS A 142 -4.60 -3.40 6.89
N MET A 143 -4.69 -2.75 5.73
CA MET A 143 -4.08 -1.44 5.51
C MET A 143 -4.73 -0.43 6.46
N LYS A 144 -3.97 -0.02 7.48
CA LYS A 144 -4.39 1.06 8.36
C LYS A 144 -4.27 2.36 7.58
N LYS A 145 -5.38 3.09 7.48
CA LYS A 145 -5.40 4.40 6.83
C LYS A 145 -6.19 5.43 7.62
N GLN A 146 -5.69 6.65 7.64
CA GLN A 146 -6.42 7.82 8.09
C GLN A 146 -6.69 8.73 6.91
N THR A 147 -7.93 9.21 6.78
CA THR A 147 -8.35 9.99 5.61
C THR A 147 -8.58 11.45 5.98
N PHE A 148 -8.00 12.34 5.18
CA PHE A 148 -8.14 13.79 5.32
C PHE A 148 -8.72 14.38 4.05
N VAL A 149 -9.63 15.35 4.19
CA VAL A 149 -10.10 16.16 3.06
C VAL A 149 -9.07 17.26 2.81
N VAL A 150 -8.58 17.35 1.58
CA VAL A 150 -7.61 18.34 1.13
C VAL A 150 -8.08 19.01 -0.15
N HIS A 151 -7.66 20.24 -0.38
CA HIS A 151 -7.79 20.95 -1.64
C HIS A 151 -6.43 21.05 -2.31
N ALA A 152 -6.33 20.76 -3.60
CA ALA A 152 -5.11 21.00 -4.35
C ALA A 152 -4.74 22.50 -4.34
N GLY A 153 -3.47 22.81 -4.15
CA GLY A 153 -2.96 24.18 -4.10
C GLY A 153 -2.90 24.76 -2.69
N THR A 154 -3.13 26.06 -2.58
CA THR A 154 -2.86 26.84 -1.35
C THR A 154 -4.11 27.39 -0.68
N ASP A 155 -5.29 27.17 -1.25
CA ASP A 155 -6.57 27.66 -0.76
C ASP A 155 -7.69 26.64 -1.04
N THR A 156 -8.94 27.04 -0.84
CA THR A 156 -10.13 26.19 -1.03
C THR A 156 -10.62 26.12 -2.48
N ASN A 157 -9.98 26.81 -3.42
CA ASN A 157 -10.47 26.93 -4.80
C ASN A 157 -10.04 25.75 -5.67
N GLY A 158 -9.01 25.01 -5.27
CA GLY A 158 -8.56 23.82 -6.01
C GLY A 158 -9.41 22.58 -5.74
N ASP A 159 -9.18 21.58 -6.58
CA ASP A 159 -9.90 20.31 -6.56
C ASP A 159 -9.83 19.62 -5.20
N ILE A 160 -10.95 19.01 -4.81
CA ILE A 160 -11.09 18.30 -3.53
C ILE A 160 -10.63 16.86 -3.70
N PHE A 161 -9.72 16.44 -2.81
CA PHE A 161 -9.26 15.07 -2.70
C PHE A 161 -9.44 14.52 -1.28
N PHE A 162 -9.57 13.20 -1.20
CA PHE A 162 -9.41 12.44 0.02
C PHE A 162 -7.98 11.90 0.08
N MET A 163 -7.16 12.48 0.94
CA MET A 163 -5.79 12.03 1.19
C MET A 163 -5.80 10.93 2.27
N GLU A 164 -5.54 9.70 1.87
CA GLU A 164 -5.40 8.54 2.76
C GLU A 164 -3.92 8.35 3.13
N VAL A 165 -3.60 8.52 4.41
CA VAL A 165 -2.27 8.25 4.96
C VAL A 165 -2.21 6.78 5.36
N CYS A 166 -1.49 5.96 4.60
CA CYS A 166 -1.33 4.52 4.80
C CYS A 166 0.02 4.20 5.47
N ASP A 167 0.25 2.92 5.75
CA ASP A 167 1.48 2.45 6.41
C ASP A 167 2.76 2.69 5.61
N ASP A 168 2.72 2.62 4.27
CA ASP A 168 3.91 2.78 3.40
C ASP A 168 3.72 3.82 2.27
N CYS A 169 2.55 4.47 2.19
CA CYS A 169 2.23 5.44 1.15
C CYS A 169 1.18 6.47 1.56
N VAL A 170 1.05 7.52 0.76
CA VAL A 170 -0.11 8.42 0.71
C VAL A 170 -0.90 8.11 -0.55
N VAL A 171 -2.21 7.96 -0.44
CA VAL A 171 -3.11 7.77 -1.59
C VAL A 171 -4.02 8.99 -1.70
N LEU A 172 -4.03 9.65 -2.85
CA LEU A 172 -5.03 10.66 -3.18
C LEU A 172 -6.18 9.99 -3.90
N ARG A 173 -7.39 10.12 -3.36
CA ARG A 173 -8.63 9.70 -4.03
C ARG A 173 -9.44 10.90 -4.47
N SER A 174 -10.05 10.79 -5.64
CA SER A 174 -11.01 11.76 -6.15
C SER A 174 -12.27 11.81 -5.28
N ASN A 175 -13.14 12.79 -5.52
CA ASN A 175 -14.47 12.85 -4.91
C ASN A 175 -15.36 11.64 -5.25
N LEU A 176 -15.06 10.91 -6.32
CA LEU A 176 -15.73 9.66 -6.71
C LEU A 176 -15.12 8.41 -6.04
N GLY A 177 -14.08 8.57 -5.22
CA GLY A 177 -13.40 7.48 -4.52
C GLY A 177 -12.37 6.73 -5.37
N THR A 178 -12.20 7.08 -6.65
CA THR A 178 -11.15 6.50 -7.51
C THR A 178 -9.77 6.96 -7.05
N VAL A 179 -8.77 6.07 -7.13
CA VAL A 179 -7.38 6.45 -6.84
C VAL A 179 -6.91 7.39 -7.95
N HIS A 180 -6.55 8.62 -7.57
CA HIS A 180 -6.00 9.62 -8.47
C HIS A 180 -4.48 9.50 -8.56
N GLU A 181 -3.79 9.47 -7.42
CA GLU A 181 -2.35 9.21 -7.34
C GLU A 181 -2.03 8.39 -6.08
N ARG A 182 -0.95 7.61 -6.12
CA ARG A 182 -0.38 6.90 -4.97
C ARG A 182 1.10 7.23 -4.86
N TRP A 183 1.52 7.75 -3.70
CA TRP A 183 2.90 8.12 -3.44
C TRP A 183 3.50 7.28 -2.33
N TRP A 184 4.45 6.42 -2.70
CA TRP A 184 5.23 5.63 -1.78
C TRP A 184 6.20 6.50 -0.97
N TYR A 185 6.36 6.21 0.32
CA TYR A 185 7.26 6.99 1.17
C TYR A 185 8.71 6.96 0.69
N GLU A 186 9.14 5.87 0.04
CA GLU A 186 10.46 5.74 -0.60
C GLU A 186 10.73 6.79 -1.70
N LYS A 187 9.68 7.36 -2.31
CA LYS A 187 9.78 8.42 -3.32
C LYS A 187 9.55 9.83 -2.74
N LEU A 188 9.18 9.94 -1.46
CA LEU A 188 8.97 11.24 -0.82
C LEU A 188 10.32 11.79 -0.33
N ILE A 189 10.71 12.96 -0.84
CA ILE A 189 11.99 13.61 -0.53
C ILE A 189 11.87 14.43 0.76
N ASN A 190 10.79 15.20 0.89
CA ASN A 190 10.59 16.09 2.02
C ASN A 190 9.11 16.42 2.19
N MET A 191 8.75 16.87 3.39
CA MET A 191 7.47 17.51 3.65
C MET A 191 7.62 18.69 4.60
N THR A 192 6.84 19.72 4.35
CA THR A 192 6.70 20.88 5.25
C THR A 192 5.24 21.25 5.33
N TYR A 193 4.87 21.99 6.36
CA TYR A 193 3.53 22.53 6.46
C TYR A 193 3.60 23.94 7.04
N CYS A 194 2.63 24.78 6.71
CA CYS A 194 2.51 26.12 7.29
C CYS A 194 1.19 26.20 8.06
N PRO A 195 1.20 26.28 9.41
CA PRO A 195 -0.02 26.41 10.20
C PRO A 195 -0.85 27.64 9.85
N LYS A 196 -0.19 28.75 9.49
CA LYS A 196 -0.84 30.05 9.21
C LYS A 196 -1.68 30.00 7.93
N THR A 197 -1.10 29.48 6.85
CA THR A 197 -1.80 29.34 5.56
C THR A 197 -2.53 28.01 5.42
N LYS A 198 -2.30 27.07 6.35
CA LYS A 198 -2.89 25.72 6.39
C LYS A 198 -2.55 24.88 5.16
N VAL A 199 -1.34 25.07 4.63
CA VAL A 199 -0.84 24.37 3.45
C VAL A 199 0.19 23.33 3.84
N LEU A 200 -0.01 22.08 3.42
CA LEU A 200 0.97 21.01 3.41
C LEU A 200 1.69 21.01 2.06
N CYS A 201 3.01 20.88 2.09
CA CYS A 201 3.87 20.78 0.93
C CYS A 201 4.58 19.42 0.95
N LEU A 202 4.47 18.68 -0.14
CA LEU A 202 5.06 17.37 -0.33
C LEU A 202 6.01 17.42 -1.52
N TRP A 203 7.29 17.17 -1.28
CA TRP A 203 8.29 17.02 -2.34
C TRP A 203 8.48 15.55 -2.63
N ARG A 204 8.29 15.16 -3.88
CA ARG A 204 8.46 13.77 -4.34
C ARG A 204 9.43 13.72 -5.51
N ARG A 205 10.10 12.57 -5.65
CA ARG A 205 10.85 12.23 -6.85
C ARG A 205 9.88 11.68 -7.90
N ASN A 206 9.88 12.27 -9.09
CA ASN A 206 9.19 11.74 -10.25
C ASN A 206 10.20 11.59 -11.40
N GLY A 207 10.66 10.37 -11.65
CA GLY A 207 11.82 10.14 -12.52
C GLY A 207 13.08 10.83 -11.99
N SER A 208 13.72 11.64 -12.82
CA SER A 208 14.88 12.46 -12.46
C SER A 208 14.50 13.80 -11.82
N GLU A 209 13.22 14.18 -11.84
CA GLU A 209 12.76 15.49 -11.38
C GLU A 209 12.20 15.45 -9.95
N THR A 210 12.27 16.59 -9.27
CA THR A 210 11.60 16.80 -7.99
C THR A 210 10.33 17.61 -8.22
N GLN A 211 9.18 17.05 -7.82
CA GLN A 211 7.89 17.71 -7.91
C GLN A 211 7.42 18.17 -6.53
N LEU A 212 6.83 19.38 -6.48
CA LEU A 212 6.22 19.94 -5.28
C LEU A 212 4.71 19.95 -5.42
N ASN A 213 4.04 19.17 -4.57
CA ASN A 213 2.59 19.14 -4.48
C ASN A 213 2.14 19.89 -3.22
N LYS A 214 1.18 20.80 -3.38
CA LYS A 214 0.65 21.63 -2.29
C LYS A 214 -0.80 21.27 -2.02
N PHE A 215 -1.16 21.20 -0.74
CA PHE A 215 -2.49 20.85 -0.29
C PHE A 215 -2.95 21.77 0.83
N TYR A 216 -4.06 22.46 0.61
CA TYR A 216 -4.76 23.19 1.64
C TYR A 216 -5.69 22.26 2.42
N THR A 217 -5.66 22.31 3.75
CA THR A 217 -6.67 21.66 4.59
C THR A 217 -6.81 22.31 5.94
N LYS A 218 -8.04 22.34 6.49
CA LYS A 218 -8.29 22.85 7.84
C LYS A 218 -7.54 22.04 8.91
N LYS A 219 -7.21 20.78 8.63
CA LYS A 219 -6.49 19.84 9.51
C LYS A 219 -5.00 19.71 9.17
N CYS A 220 -4.38 20.78 8.66
CA CYS A 220 -3.02 20.73 8.11
C CYS A 220 -1.97 20.21 9.11
N ARG A 221 -2.04 20.64 10.38
CA ARG A 221 -1.14 20.15 11.44
C ARG A 221 -1.34 18.66 11.71
N GLU A 222 -2.58 18.22 11.90
CA GLU A 222 -2.90 16.80 12.14
C GLU A 222 -2.43 15.92 10.97
N LEU A 223 -2.69 16.36 9.74
CA LEU A 223 -2.27 15.65 8.54
C LEU A 223 -0.74 15.55 8.45
N TYR A 224 -0.01 16.64 8.69
CA TYR A 224 1.46 16.63 8.68
C TYR A 224 2.03 15.61 9.67
N TYR A 225 1.58 15.63 10.92
CA TYR A 225 2.06 14.67 11.93
C TYR A 225 1.61 13.24 11.61
N CYS A 226 0.42 13.06 11.05
CA CYS A 226 -0.04 11.75 10.60
C CYS A 226 0.89 11.16 9.53
N VAL A 227 1.25 11.94 8.50
CA VAL A 227 2.18 11.52 7.45
C VAL A 227 3.57 11.29 8.04
N LYS A 228 4.07 12.20 8.90
CA LYS A 228 5.36 12.07 9.59
C LYS A 228 5.47 10.80 10.39
N ASP A 229 4.52 10.54 11.28
CA ASP A 229 4.58 9.38 12.15
C ASP A 229 4.45 8.08 11.35
N SER A 230 3.69 8.09 10.24
CA SER A 230 3.59 6.93 9.36
C SER A 230 4.88 6.66 8.59
N MET A 231 5.52 7.72 8.06
CA MET A 231 6.83 7.62 7.43
C MET A 231 7.91 7.12 8.39
N GLU A 232 7.94 7.62 9.63
CA GLU A 232 8.90 7.17 10.65
C GLU A 232 8.69 5.70 10.99
N ARG A 233 7.44 5.24 11.11
CA ARG A 233 7.13 3.81 11.28
C ARG A 233 7.57 2.98 10.07
N ALA A 234 7.38 3.49 8.84
CA ALA A 234 7.81 2.80 7.63
C ALA A 234 9.34 2.66 7.57
N ALA A 235 10.07 3.75 7.86
CA ALA A 235 11.52 3.74 7.92
C ALA A 235 12.07 2.83 9.03
N ALA A 236 11.43 2.81 10.21
CA ALA A 236 11.84 1.92 11.30
C ALA A 236 11.68 0.42 10.93
N ARG A 237 10.65 0.06 10.15
CA ARG A 237 10.51 -1.30 9.60
C ARG A 237 11.61 -1.65 8.59
N GLN A 238 12.24 -0.65 7.96
CA GLN A 238 13.33 -0.84 7.00
C GLN A 238 14.71 -0.92 7.68
N GLN A 239 14.89 -0.32 8.85
CA GLN A 239 16.18 -0.19 9.55
C GLN A 239 16.55 -1.34 10.50
N SER A 240 15.90 -2.51 10.41
CA SER A 240 16.32 -3.69 11.19
C SER A 240 17.75 -4.19 10.88
N ILE A 241 18.48 -3.55 9.95
CA ILE A 241 19.93 -3.66 9.79
C ILE A 241 20.53 -2.24 9.70
N LYS A 242 21.04 -1.78 10.84
CA LYS A 242 21.79 -0.53 11.12
C LYS A 242 21.00 0.78 10.98
N PRO A 243 21.10 1.70 11.95
CA PRO A 243 20.63 3.07 11.74
C PRO A 243 21.42 3.62 10.55
N GLY A 244 20.69 4.03 9.50
CA GLY A 244 21.27 4.87 8.45
C GLY A 244 21.78 6.19 9.08
N PRO A 245 22.63 6.95 8.38
CA PRO A 245 23.09 8.23 8.89
C PRO A 245 21.87 9.07 9.26
N GLU A 246 21.79 9.46 10.54
CA GLU A 246 20.68 10.26 11.06
C GLU A 246 20.48 11.47 10.14
N LEU A 247 19.22 11.82 9.85
CA LEU A 247 18.90 13.04 9.10
C LEU A 247 19.27 14.25 9.96
N GLY A 248 20.52 14.64 9.88
CA GLY A 248 21.14 15.66 10.71
C GLY A 248 22.65 15.46 10.80
N GLY A 249 23.35 16.54 11.13
CA GLY A 249 24.81 16.51 11.17
C GLY A 249 25.39 17.90 11.38
N GLU A 250 26.64 17.94 11.82
CA GLU A 250 27.43 19.15 11.96
C GLU A 250 28.37 19.25 10.76
N PHE A 251 28.21 20.31 9.98
CA PHE A 251 29.01 20.56 8.80
C PHE A 251 29.88 21.80 9.05
N PRO A 252 31.21 21.71 8.85
CA PRO A 252 32.05 22.89 8.87
C PRO A 252 31.69 23.78 7.69
N VAL A 253 31.50 25.07 7.96
CA VAL A 253 31.20 26.09 6.95
C VAL A 253 32.15 27.26 7.12
N GLN A 254 32.34 28.05 6.08
CA GLN A 254 33.21 29.22 6.12
C GLN A 254 32.46 30.42 5.53
N ASP A 255 32.50 31.56 6.21
CA ASP A 255 32.00 32.81 5.65
C ASP A 255 32.95 33.24 4.51
N MET A 256 32.41 33.35 3.30
CA MET A 256 33.18 33.68 2.10
C MET A 256 33.71 35.13 2.07
N LYS A 257 33.16 36.03 2.88
CA LYS A 257 33.57 37.44 2.96
C LYS A 257 34.57 37.69 4.07
N THR A 258 34.37 37.09 5.24
CA THR A 258 35.26 37.29 6.40
C THR A 258 36.31 36.19 6.56
N GLY A 259 36.15 35.06 5.84
CA GLY A 259 36.98 33.86 6.00
C GLY A 259 36.73 33.12 7.32
N GLU A 260 35.72 33.52 8.09
CA GLU A 260 35.47 32.99 9.42
C GLU A 260 34.91 31.56 9.37
N GLY A 261 35.51 30.65 10.15
CA GLY A 261 35.00 29.30 10.33
C GLY A 261 33.72 29.27 11.18
N GLY A 262 32.76 28.45 10.76
CA GLY A 262 31.50 28.23 11.44
C GLY A 262 31.05 26.78 11.37
N LEU A 263 29.95 26.49 12.06
CA LEU A 263 29.33 25.18 12.14
C LEU A 263 27.86 25.29 11.76
N LEU A 264 27.46 24.51 10.75
CA LEU A 264 26.07 24.33 10.36
C LEU A 264 25.57 23.02 10.97
N GLN A 265 24.65 23.13 11.93
CA GLN A 265 24.00 22.00 12.55
C GLN A 265 22.61 21.82 11.94
N VAL A 266 22.41 20.69 11.27
CA VAL A 266 21.11 20.28 10.74
C VAL A 266 20.48 19.29 11.71
N THR A 267 19.27 19.59 12.19
CA THR A 267 18.51 18.71 13.08
C THR A 267 17.06 18.62 12.59
N LEU A 268 16.30 17.64 13.10
CA LEU A 268 14.85 17.53 12.84
C LEU A 268 14.07 18.77 13.31
N GLU A 269 14.58 19.50 14.31
CA GLU A 269 13.95 20.70 14.88
C GLU A 269 14.27 22.00 14.12
N GLY A 270 15.26 21.97 13.21
CA GLY A 270 15.67 23.12 12.41
C GLY A 270 17.16 23.16 12.11
N ILE A 271 17.57 24.29 11.55
CA ILE A 271 18.96 24.55 11.13
C ILE A 271 19.54 25.60 12.08
N ASN A 272 20.66 25.27 12.73
CA ASN A 272 21.43 26.22 13.51
C ASN A 272 22.73 26.53 12.76
N LEU A 273 23.06 27.82 12.68
CA LEU A 273 24.34 28.28 12.16
C LEU A 273 25.06 29.07 13.24
N LYS A 274 26.32 28.72 13.52
CA LYS A 274 27.17 29.36 14.53
C LYS A 274 28.55 29.69 13.95
N PHE A 275 28.96 30.94 14.01
CA PHE A 275 30.34 31.37 13.75
C PHE A 275 31.11 31.60 15.06
N MET A 276 32.44 31.61 15.01
CA MET A 276 33.29 31.66 16.21
C MET A 276 33.20 32.97 17.00
N HIS A 277 32.97 34.10 16.34
CA HIS A 277 33.03 35.44 16.93
C HIS A 277 31.71 36.21 16.83
N ASN A 278 30.70 35.75 16.07
CA ASN A 278 29.37 36.35 16.11
C ASN A 278 28.21 35.51 15.51
N GLN A 279 27.01 35.81 16.03
CA GLN A 279 25.66 35.39 15.61
C GLN A 279 25.30 33.89 15.68
N PHE A 280 24.37 33.60 16.59
CA PHE A 280 23.57 32.38 16.64
C PHE A 280 22.34 32.59 15.76
N LEU A 281 22.35 32.09 14.53
CA LEU A 281 21.18 32.18 13.65
C LEU A 281 20.42 30.85 13.74
N LYS A 282 19.37 30.84 14.57
CA LYS A 282 18.47 29.70 14.74
C LYS A 282 17.30 29.84 13.78
N LEU A 283 17.39 29.16 12.64
CA LEU A 283 16.25 28.98 11.74
C LEU A 283 15.43 27.81 12.29
N LYS A 284 14.52 28.13 13.20
CA LYS A 284 13.49 27.16 13.61
C LYS A 284 12.64 26.84 12.39
N LYS A 285 12.37 25.55 12.16
CA LYS A 285 11.29 25.14 11.26
C LYS A 285 9.99 25.71 11.86
N TRP A 286 9.29 26.55 11.09
CA TRP A 286 7.92 26.96 11.41
C TRP A 286 6.96 25.82 11.06
#